data_AF-A0ABD6AZ27-F1
#
_entry.id   AF-A0ABD6AZ27-F1
#
_cell.length_a   1.000
_cell.length_b   1.000
_cell.length_c   1.000
_cell.angle_alpha   90.00
_cell.angle_beta   90.00
_cell.angle_gamma   90.00
#
_symmetry.space_group_name_H-M   'P 1'
#
loop_
_entity.id
_entity.type
_entity.pdbx_description
1 polymer ?
#
loop_
_entity_poly.entity_id
_entity_poly.type
_entity_poly.pdbx_seq_one_letter_code
_entity_poly.pdbx_strand_id
1 'polypeptide(L)'
;MLGVLLVALVVLTCLLVAVVAAGALTALATLSAPLSVFLSAVVPYVAGAAILGVLEVVVVVAIAWTLVKRADFDVRGSRLESLADHAERRSDLARSLGLQSIVERSPERKREDALDTLKRRYADGEIDDREFERRLGRLLDDEDVDSVRARRERAKLRE
;
A
#
# COMPACT_ATOMS: atom_id res chain seq x y z
N MET A 1 -19.06 0.20 -8.15
CA MET A 1 -18.01 -0.55 -7.41
C MET A 1 -17.61 0.15 -6.11
N LEU A 2 -17.29 1.46 -6.12
CA LEU A 2 -16.88 2.19 -4.91
C LEU A 2 -17.92 2.14 -3.77
N GLY A 3 -19.21 2.29 -4.06
CA GLY A 3 -20.27 2.15 -3.04
C GLY A 3 -20.31 0.77 -2.37
N VAL A 4 -20.02 -0.30 -3.12
CA VAL A 4 -19.95 -1.66 -2.59
C VAL A 4 -18.75 -1.82 -1.66
N LEU A 5 -17.60 -1.26 -2.03
CA LEU A 5 -16.39 -1.28 -1.18
C LEU A 5 -16.59 -0.49 0.12
N LEU A 6 -17.28 0.65 0.08
CA LEU A 6 -17.60 1.42 1.29
C LEU A 6 -18.56 0.67 2.21
N VAL A 7 -19.61 0.05 1.66
CA VAL A 7 -20.52 -0.79 2.45
C VAL A 7 -19.76 -1.98 3.03
N ALA A 8 -18.91 -2.63 2.24
CA ALA A 8 -18.07 -3.73 2.72
C ALA A 8 -17.15 -3.29 3.86
N LEU A 9 -16.53 -2.11 3.76
CA LEU A 9 -15.70 -1.55 4.83
C LEU A 9 -16.52 -1.37 6.11
N VAL A 10 -17.67 -0.70 6.04
CA VAL A 10 -18.53 -0.47 7.23
C VAL A 10 -18.98 -1.78 7.86
N VAL A 11 -19.44 -2.74 7.05
CA VAL A 11 -19.87 -4.05 7.54
C VAL A 11 -18.72 -4.78 8.22
N LEU A 12 -17.54 -4.74 7.63
CA LEU A 12 -16.36 -5.41 8.15
C LEU A 12 -15.85 -4.76 9.44
N THR A 13 -15.82 -3.42 9.52
CA THR A 13 -15.50 -2.70 10.76
C THR A 13 -16.52 -3.05 11.86
N CYS A 14 -17.83 -3.06 11.56
CA CYS A 14 -18.85 -3.48 12.52
C CYS A 14 -18.64 -4.92 12.99
N LEU A 15 -18.31 -5.83 12.08
CA LEU A 15 -18.02 -7.23 12.39
C LEU A 15 -16.77 -7.37 13.27
N LEU A 16 -15.71 -6.63 12.97
CA LEU A 16 -14.49 -6.60 13.78
C LEU A 16 -14.79 -6.13 15.21
N VAL A 17 -15.55 -5.04 15.36
CA VAL A 17 -15.97 -4.53 16.68
C VAL A 17 -16.79 -5.58 17.43
N ALA A 18 -17.73 -6.26 16.76
CA ALA A 18 -18.52 -7.32 17.38
C ALA A 18 -17.65 -8.48 17.86
N VAL A 19 -16.69 -8.94 17.05
CA VAL A 19 -15.76 -10.02 17.42
C VAL A 19 -14.88 -9.62 18.60
N VAL A 20 -14.34 -8.39 18.60
CA VAL A 20 -13.52 -7.88 19.70
C VAL A 20 -14.35 -7.75 20.98
N ALA A 21 -15.57 -7.21 20.91
CA ALA A 21 -16.46 -7.07 22.05
C ALA A 21 -16.85 -8.44 22.63
N ALA A 22 -17.18 -9.42 21.77
CA ALA A 22 -17.47 -10.78 22.20
C ALA A 22 -16.25 -11.43 22.88
N GLY A 23 -15.06 -11.30 22.29
CA GLY A 23 -13.81 -11.81 22.87
C GLY A 23 -13.50 -11.18 24.23
N ALA A 24 -13.74 -9.87 24.39
CA ALA A 24 -13.56 -9.17 25.66
C ALA A 24 -14.54 -9.66 26.74
N LEU A 25 -15.82 -9.86 26.39
CA LEU A 25 -16.80 -10.43 27.31
C LEU A 25 -16.43 -11.86 27.70
N THR A 26 -15.98 -12.68 26.76
CA THR A 26 -15.52 -14.04 27.04
C THR A 26 -14.29 -14.05 27.94
N ALA A 27 -13.33 -13.16 27.70
CA ALA A 27 -12.15 -13.01 28.56
C ALA A 27 -12.53 -12.63 30.00
N LEU A 28 -13.48 -11.69 30.17
CA LEU A 28 -14.00 -11.31 31.49
C LEU A 28 -14.74 -12.47 32.18
N ALA A 29 -15.57 -13.21 31.43
CA ALA A 29 -16.34 -14.34 31.96
C ALA A 29 -15.45 -15.52 32.40
N THR A 30 -14.26 -15.66 31.79
CA THR A 30 -13.33 -16.76 32.06
C THR A 30 -12.15 -16.35 32.93
N LEU A 31 -12.21 -15.17 33.57
CA LEU A 31 -11.10 -14.59 34.33
C LEU A 31 -10.67 -15.44 35.54
N SER A 32 -11.61 -16.16 36.16
CA SER A 32 -11.36 -17.07 37.28
C SER A 32 -11.02 -18.51 36.85
N ALA A 33 -11.08 -18.81 35.56
CA ALA A 33 -10.81 -20.14 35.04
C ALA A 33 -9.30 -20.43 34.96
N PRO A 34 -8.89 -21.71 34.88
CA PRO A 34 -7.51 -22.05 34.56
C PRO A 34 -7.07 -21.41 33.24
N LEU A 35 -5.79 -21.04 33.15
CA LEU A 35 -5.22 -20.35 31.98
C LEU A 35 -5.50 -21.10 30.66
N SER A 36 -5.49 -22.43 30.67
CA SER A 36 -5.79 -23.25 29.49
C SER A 36 -7.21 -23.03 28.97
N VAL A 37 -8.20 -22.98 29.85
CA VAL A 37 -9.61 -22.73 29.51
C VAL A 37 -9.78 -21.31 28.98
N PHE A 38 -9.22 -20.34 29.68
CA PHE A 38 -9.20 -18.93 29.25
C PHE A 38 -8.62 -18.78 27.84
N LEU A 39 -7.42 -19.31 27.60
CA LEU A 39 -6.76 -19.22 26.30
C LEU A 39 -7.58 -19.91 25.20
N SER A 40 -8.08 -21.11 25.46
CA SER A 40 -8.91 -21.83 24.48
C SER A 40 -10.18 -21.05 24.11
N ALA A 41 -10.74 -20.27 25.04
CA ALA A 41 -11.91 -19.45 24.82
C ALA A 41 -11.58 -18.14 24.09
N VAL A 42 -10.45 -17.49 24.38
CA VAL A 42 -10.09 -16.17 23.83
C VAL A 42 -9.38 -16.25 22.48
N VAL A 43 -8.52 -17.26 22.26
CA VAL A 43 -7.72 -17.42 21.03
C VAL A 43 -8.56 -17.36 19.73
N PRO A 44 -9.75 -17.99 19.63
CA PRO A 44 -10.58 -17.90 18.43
C PRO A 44 -10.96 -16.47 18.06
N TYR A 45 -11.26 -15.62 19.06
CA TYR A 45 -11.61 -14.22 18.83
C TYR A 45 -10.42 -13.40 18.36
N VAL A 46 -9.23 -13.66 18.92
CA VAL A 46 -7.99 -13.01 18.49
C VAL A 46 -7.66 -13.38 17.04
N ALA A 47 -7.76 -14.66 16.69
CA ALA A 47 -7.55 -15.13 15.33
C ALA A 47 -8.58 -14.52 14.36
N GLY A 48 -9.86 -14.52 14.73
CA GLY A 48 -10.93 -13.91 13.94
C GLY A 48 -10.71 -12.41 13.73
N ALA A 49 -10.38 -11.67 14.79
CA ALA A 49 -10.07 -10.24 14.70
C ALA A 49 -8.85 -9.94 13.82
N ALA A 50 -7.80 -10.78 13.89
CA ALA A 50 -6.62 -10.63 13.03
C ALA A 50 -6.97 -10.81 11.55
N ILE A 51 -7.76 -11.84 11.20
CA ILE A 51 -8.20 -12.08 9.82
C ILE A 51 -9.07 -10.92 9.31
N LEU A 52 -10.03 -10.48 10.12
CA LEU A 52 -10.89 -9.34 9.77
C LEU A 52 -10.05 -8.07 9.58
N GLY A 53 -9.12 -7.77 10.47
CA GLY A 53 -8.25 -6.60 10.33
C GLY A 53 -7.42 -6.61 9.04
N VAL A 54 -6.88 -7.77 8.64
CA VAL A 54 -6.18 -7.89 7.34
C VAL A 54 -7.12 -7.61 6.17
N LEU A 55 -8.34 -8.16 6.21
CA LEU A 55 -9.33 -7.93 5.17
C LEU A 55 -9.77 -6.45 5.12
N GLU A 56 -9.84 -5.77 6.26
CA GLU A 56 -10.08 -4.32 6.34
C GLU A 56 -9.02 -3.53 5.58
N VAL A 57 -7.74 -3.85 5.83
CA VAL A 57 -6.61 -3.22 5.14
C VAL A 57 -6.71 -3.44 3.63
N VAL A 58 -7.03 -4.65 3.17
CA VAL A 58 -7.22 -4.94 1.74
C VAL A 58 -8.33 -4.09 1.13
N VAL A 59 -9.47 -3.95 1.82
CA VAL A 59 -10.59 -3.12 1.35
C VAL A 59 -10.19 -1.65 1.30
N VAL A 60 -9.50 -1.13 2.32
CA VAL A 60 -9.00 0.25 2.33
C VAL A 60 -8.03 0.51 1.18
N VAL A 61 -7.09 -0.41 0.92
CA VAL A 61 -6.16 -0.33 -0.22
C VAL A 61 -6.93 -0.36 -1.54
N ALA A 62 -7.94 -1.22 -1.68
CA ALA A 62 -8.78 -1.27 -2.89
C ALA A 62 -9.56 0.03 -3.11
N ILE A 63 -10.08 0.64 -2.05
CA ILE A 63 -10.74 1.95 -2.11
C ILE A 63 -9.74 3.02 -2.54
N ALA A 64 -8.55 3.08 -1.92
CA ALA A 64 -7.50 4.03 -2.27
C ALA A 64 -7.09 3.90 -3.74
N TRP A 65 -6.83 2.68 -4.22
CA TRP A 65 -6.50 2.41 -5.62
C TRP A 65 -7.63 2.84 -6.58
N THR A 66 -8.88 2.56 -6.20
CA THR A 66 -10.05 2.98 -7.00
C THR A 66 -10.18 4.51 -7.05
N LEU A 67 -9.88 5.21 -5.96
CA LEU A 67 -9.91 6.68 -5.89
C LEU A 67 -8.81 7.30 -6.73
N VAL A 68 -7.58 6.78 -6.64
CA VAL A 68 -6.45 7.24 -7.48
C VAL A 68 -6.78 7.05 -8.95
N LYS A 69 -7.26 5.86 -9.34
CA LYS A 69 -7.65 5.56 -10.71
C LYS A 69 -8.81 6.43 -11.21
N ARG A 70 -9.72 6.86 -10.32
CA ARG A 70 -10.80 7.80 -10.68
C ARG A 70 -10.33 9.24 -10.78
N ALA A 71 -9.41 9.66 -9.90
CA ALA A 71 -8.85 11.01 -9.89
C ALA A 71 -8.05 11.31 -11.16
N ASP A 72 -7.47 10.28 -11.78
CA ASP A 72 -6.81 10.39 -13.07
C ASP A 72 -7.73 10.83 -14.24
N PHE A 73 -9.05 10.81 -14.06
CA PHE A 73 -10.01 11.31 -15.05
C PHE A 73 -10.52 12.74 -14.79
N ASP A 74 -10.15 13.40 -13.68
CA ASP A 74 -10.74 14.73 -13.35
C ASP A 74 -9.84 15.71 -12.55
N VAL A 75 -8.65 15.32 -12.08
CA VAL A 75 -7.86 16.18 -11.17
C VAL A 75 -6.70 16.86 -11.87
N ARG A 76 -7.04 17.80 -12.77
CA ARG A 76 -6.10 18.73 -13.39
C ARG A 76 -6.04 20.11 -12.70
N GLY A 77 -6.34 20.22 -11.41
CA GLY A 77 -6.15 21.52 -10.74
C GLY A 77 -6.41 21.62 -9.24
N SER A 78 -5.36 21.96 -8.50
CA SER A 78 -5.36 22.92 -7.37
C SER A 78 -5.86 22.53 -5.97
N ARG A 79 -6.42 21.33 -5.72
CA ARG A 79 -6.87 20.94 -4.36
C ARG A 79 -6.08 19.85 -3.65
N LEU A 80 -5.13 19.22 -4.34
CA LEU A 80 -4.31 18.14 -3.77
C LEU A 80 -3.07 18.63 -3.02
N GLU A 81 -2.60 19.85 -3.27
CA GLU A 81 -1.44 20.43 -2.57
C GLU A 81 -1.70 20.59 -1.06
N SER A 82 -2.93 20.96 -0.67
CA SER A 82 -3.30 21.14 0.74
C SER A 82 -3.52 19.82 1.50
N LEU A 83 -3.89 18.74 0.81
CA LEU A 83 -4.03 17.41 1.44
C LEU A 83 -2.69 16.67 1.53
N ALA A 84 -1.75 16.95 0.62
CA ALA A 84 -0.37 16.47 0.73
C ALA A 84 0.32 17.01 1.99
N ASP A 85 0.08 18.28 2.30
CA ASP A 85 0.64 18.97 3.48
C ASP A 85 0.06 18.43 4.82
N HIS A 86 -1.19 17.94 4.80
CA HIS A 86 -1.80 17.32 5.98
C HIS A 86 -1.44 15.83 6.14
N ALA A 87 -1.21 15.13 5.03
CA ALA A 87 -0.72 13.75 5.03
C ALA A 87 0.71 13.63 5.58
N GLU A 88 1.51 14.70 5.47
CA GLU A 88 2.86 14.76 6.02
C GLU A 88 2.87 14.56 7.55
N ARG A 89 1.85 15.04 8.28
CA ARG A 89 1.73 14.80 9.74
C ARG A 89 1.42 13.35 10.11
N ARG A 90 0.81 12.58 9.21
CA ARG A 90 0.57 11.13 9.40
C ARG A 90 1.82 10.31 9.05
N SER A 91 2.73 10.87 8.22
CA SER A 91 4.01 10.25 7.86
C SER A 91 4.97 10.13 9.04
N ASP A 92 4.87 11.00 10.05
CA ASP A 92 5.68 10.90 11.27
C ASP A 92 5.31 9.68 12.13
N LEU A 93 4.04 9.25 12.13
CA LEU A 93 3.64 8.00 12.78
C LEU A 93 4.12 6.77 12.00
N ALA A 94 4.13 6.82 10.67
CA ALA A 94 4.73 5.77 9.83
C ALA A 94 6.26 5.71 9.96
N ARG A 95 6.92 6.87 10.14
CA ARG A 95 8.34 7.02 10.48
C ARG A 95 8.66 6.40 11.84
N SER A 96 7.76 6.54 12.82
CA SER A 96 7.92 5.93 14.15
C SER A 96 7.76 4.40 14.19
N LEU A 97 7.02 3.82 13.23
CA LEU A 97 6.77 2.38 13.13
C LEU A 97 7.78 1.62 12.25
N GLY A 98 8.86 2.28 11.81
CA GLY A 98 9.97 1.59 11.13
C GLY A 98 9.65 1.03 9.74
N LEU A 99 8.51 1.41 9.15
CA LEU A 99 8.10 0.95 7.81
C LEU A 99 8.94 1.57 6.68
N GLN A 100 9.85 2.49 6.99
CA GLN A 100 10.75 3.13 6.01
C GLN A 100 11.77 2.15 5.41
N SER A 101 12.19 1.10 6.12
CA SER A 101 13.19 0.18 5.58
C SER A 101 12.63 -0.79 4.51
N ILE A 102 11.31 -0.91 4.39
CA ILE A 102 10.66 -1.67 3.32
C ILE A 102 10.37 -0.76 2.11
N VAL A 103 10.16 0.53 2.35
CA VAL A 103 9.83 1.55 1.34
C VAL A 103 11.01 2.51 1.15
N GLU A 104 12.23 2.03 1.34
CA GLU A 104 13.44 2.74 0.93
C GLU A 104 13.62 2.52 -0.57
N ARG A 105 12.67 3.09 -1.33
CA ARG A 105 12.85 3.71 -2.64
C ARG A 105 13.99 3.11 -3.46
N SER A 106 13.85 1.82 -3.81
CA SER A 106 14.76 1.17 -4.73
C SER A 106 14.72 1.94 -6.07
N PRO A 107 15.88 2.25 -6.69
CA PRO A 107 15.92 2.91 -7.99
C PRO A 107 15.06 2.19 -9.04
N GLU A 108 14.85 0.88 -8.91
CA GLU A 108 13.92 0.07 -9.71
C GLU A 108 12.49 0.62 -9.70
N ARG A 109 11.93 0.93 -8.53
CA ARG A 109 10.52 1.38 -8.38
C ARG A 109 10.28 2.72 -9.04
N LYS A 110 11.23 3.65 -8.90
CA LYS A 110 11.16 4.97 -9.55
C LYS A 110 11.17 4.88 -11.08
N ARG A 111 11.83 3.85 -11.63
CA ARG A 111 11.89 3.63 -13.08
C ARG A 111 10.64 2.94 -13.61
N GLU A 112 10.08 2.00 -12.86
CA GLU A 112 8.75 1.43 -13.14
C GLU A 112 7.71 2.55 -13.25
N ASP A 113 7.70 3.48 -12.29
CA ASP A 113 6.80 4.65 -12.30
C ASP A 113 7.03 5.55 -13.52
N ALA A 114 8.29 5.75 -13.94
CA ALA A 114 8.64 6.57 -15.10
C ALA A 114 8.22 5.92 -16.44
N LEU A 115 8.36 4.59 -16.56
CA LEU A 115 7.95 3.82 -17.73
C LEU A 115 6.43 3.83 -17.89
N ASP A 116 5.69 3.64 -16.80
CA ASP A 116 4.22 3.68 -16.81
C ASP A 116 3.70 5.08 -17.17
N THR A 117 4.35 6.13 -16.66
CA THR A 117 4.06 7.52 -17.04
C THR A 117 4.30 7.76 -18.54
N LEU A 118 5.35 7.17 -19.12
CA LEU A 118 5.66 7.32 -20.54
C LEU A 118 4.63 6.61 -21.43
N LYS A 119 4.24 5.36 -21.08
CA LYS A 119 3.22 4.60 -21.80
C LYS A 119 1.85 5.27 -21.77
N ARG A 120 1.48 5.86 -20.63
CA ARG A 120 0.22 6.59 -20.50
C ARG A 120 0.14 7.78 -21.45
N ARG A 121 1.18 8.62 -21.50
CA ARG A 121 1.22 9.78 -22.40
C ARG A 121 1.15 9.40 -23.88
N TYR A 122 1.67 8.24 -24.24
CA TYR A 122 1.53 7.70 -25.59
C TYR A 122 0.09 7.27 -25.89
N ALA A 123 -0.54 6.52 -24.97
CA ALA A 123 -1.93 6.08 -25.10
C ALA A 123 -2.93 7.24 -25.12
N ASP A 124 -2.65 8.31 -24.38
CA ASP A 124 -3.45 9.55 -24.35
C ASP A 124 -3.19 10.45 -25.58
N GLY A 125 -2.24 10.08 -26.46
CA GLY A 125 -1.87 10.85 -27.65
C GLY A 125 -1.11 12.15 -27.36
N GLU A 126 -0.62 12.34 -26.13
CA GLU A 126 0.17 13.52 -25.74
C GLU A 126 1.59 13.51 -26.32
N ILE A 127 2.09 12.34 -26.70
CA ILE A 127 3.37 12.16 -27.40
C ILE A 127 3.17 11.29 -28.64
N ASP A 128 3.89 11.62 -29.71
CA ASP A 128 3.89 10.82 -30.93
C ASP A 128 4.79 9.57 -30.80
N ASP A 129 4.68 8.64 -31.77
CA ASP A 129 5.47 7.41 -31.83
C ASP A 129 6.98 7.68 -31.73
N ARG A 130 7.50 8.70 -32.44
CA ARG A 130 8.93 9.04 -32.47
C ARG A 130 9.41 9.57 -31.12
N GLU A 131 8.56 10.31 -30.42
CA GLU A 131 8.86 10.84 -29.11
C GLU A 131 8.77 9.79 -28.01
N PHE A 132 7.85 8.84 -28.14
CA PHE A 132 7.81 7.64 -27.30
C PHE A 132 9.10 6.82 -27.46
N GLU A 133 9.47 6.46 -28.70
CA GLU A 133 10.68 5.67 -28.98
C GLU A 133 11.96 6.36 -28.46
N ARG A 134 12.09 7.68 -28.66
CA ARG A 134 13.26 8.46 -28.20
C ARG A 134 13.36 8.54 -26.67
N ARG A 135 12.22 8.57 -25.96
CA ARG A 135 12.19 8.62 -24.48
C ARG A 135 12.34 7.23 -23.88
N LEU A 136 11.79 6.21 -24.54
CA LEU A 136 11.94 4.80 -24.15
C LEU A 136 13.39 4.35 -24.30
N GLY A 137 14.06 4.69 -25.41
CA GLY A 137 15.47 4.38 -25.62
C GLY A 137 16.38 4.93 -24.53
N ARG A 138 16.15 6.18 -24.09
CA ARG A 138 16.91 6.76 -22.97
C ARG A 138 16.68 6.03 -21.64
N LEU A 139 15.46 5.56 -21.39
CA LEU A 139 15.13 4.87 -20.15
C LEU A 139 15.73 3.46 -20.10
N LEU A 140 15.88 2.81 -21.26
CA LEU A 140 16.52 1.50 -21.41
C LEU A 140 18.05 1.59 -21.41
N ASP A 141 18.64 2.61 -22.05
CA ASP A 141 20.09 2.84 -21.99
C ASP A 141 20.58 3.04 -20.54
N ASP A 142 19.79 3.74 -19.70
CA ASP A 142 20.09 3.92 -18.29
C ASP A 142 19.99 2.60 -17.48
N GLU A 143 19.18 1.61 -17.92
CA GLU A 143 19.12 0.26 -17.33
C GLU A 143 20.40 -0.54 -17.59
N ASP A 144 20.92 -0.46 -18.82
CA ASP A 144 22.16 -1.13 -19.20
C ASP A 144 23.38 -0.55 -18.45
N VAL A 145 23.43 0.77 -18.26
CA VAL A 145 24.54 1.41 -17.52
C VAL A 145 24.50 1.06 -16.03
N ASP A 146 23.33 1.06 -15.40
CA ASP A 146 23.21 0.78 -13.98
C ASP A 146 23.36 -0.71 -13.65
N SER A 147 22.92 -1.60 -14.53
CA SER A 147 23.13 -3.06 -14.40
C SER A 147 24.63 -3.42 -14.51
N VAL A 148 25.36 -2.77 -15.42
CA VAL A 148 26.81 -2.93 -15.57
C VAL A 148 27.56 -2.38 -14.33
N ARG A 149 27.12 -1.24 -13.78
CA ARG A 149 27.70 -0.65 -12.56
C ARG A 149 27.49 -1.54 -11.34
N ALA A 150 26.27 -2.04 -11.14
CA ALA A 150 25.94 -2.95 -10.03
C ALA A 150 26.74 -4.27 -10.12
N ARG A 151 26.97 -4.78 -11.33
CA ARG A 151 27.80 -5.98 -11.55
C ARG A 151 29.27 -5.73 -11.19
N ARG A 152 29.80 -4.54 -11.53
CA ARG A 152 31.19 -4.15 -11.23
C ARG A 152 31.43 -3.95 -9.74
N GLU A 153 30.45 -3.42 -9.03
CA GLU A 153 30.51 -3.21 -7.57
C GLU A 153 30.47 -4.54 -6.81
N ARG A 154 29.64 -5.49 -7.25
CA ARG A 154 29.62 -6.86 -6.71
C ARG A 154 30.90 -7.65 -6.98
N ALA A 155 31.62 -7.36 -8.07
CA ALA A 155 32.91 -7.97 -8.35
C ALA A 155 34.02 -7.48 -7.39
N LYS A 156 33.97 -6.21 -6.98
CA LYS A 156 34.92 -5.62 -6.03
C LYS A 156 34.72 -6.06 -4.57
N LEU A 157 33.54 -6.52 -4.22
CA LEU A 157 33.23 -7.05 -2.87
C LEU A 157 33.61 -8.52 -2.68
N ARG A 158 34.09 -9.18 -3.74
CA ARG A 158 34.50 -10.60 -3.74
C ARG A 158 36.02 -10.80 -3.83
N GLU A 159 36.79 -9.72 -3.88
CA GLU A 159 38.25 -9.68 -3.72
C GLU A 159 38.59 -9.24 -2.28
#